data_AF-A0A8S4H0Z8-F1
#
_entry.id   AF-A0A8S4H0Z8-F1
#
_cell.length_a   1.000
_cell.length_b   1.000
_cell.length_c   1.000
_cell.angle_alpha   90.00
_cell.angle_beta   90.00
_cell.angle_gamma   90.00
#
_symmetry.space_group_name_H-M   'P 1'
#
loop_
_entity.id
_entity.type
_entity.pdbx_description
1 polymer ?
#
loop_
_entity_poly.entity_id
_entity_poly.type
_entity_poly.pdbx_seq_one_letter_code
_entity_poly.pdbx_strand_id
1 'polypeptide(L)'
;MSHYAALQVPETASADEIRRAFQDIALRCHPDKAGADEDVAARFLSAQAAYEVLRDADRRAAYDKELRSERRREDVAVSDELDLDEMDEAVEGGAAVWRSPCRCGDCFEVAESDLQPDASNLLVQCGSCSLYVRIHYTVA
;
A
#
# COMPACT_ATOMS: atom_id res chain seq x y z
N MET A 1 2.73 -5.59 -4.52
CA MET A 1 2.78 -6.08 -5.92
C MET A 1 1.40 -5.84 -6.53
N SER A 2 1.28 -5.09 -7.63
CA SER A 2 -0.04 -4.80 -8.23
C SER A 2 -0.63 -6.02 -8.97
N HIS A 3 -1.95 -6.04 -9.19
CA HIS A 3 -2.61 -7.08 -9.99
C HIS A 3 -2.07 -7.13 -11.43
N TYR A 4 -1.71 -5.97 -12.00
CA TYR A 4 -1.07 -5.88 -13.31
C TYR A 4 0.31 -6.54 -13.31
N ALA A 5 1.11 -6.35 -12.25
CA ALA A 5 2.40 -6.99 -12.09
C ALA A 5 2.29 -8.52 -11.94
N ALA A 6 1.27 -9.02 -11.24
CA ALA A 6 1.00 -10.45 -11.10
C ALA A 6 0.69 -11.12 -12.46
N LEU A 7 0.02 -10.39 -13.37
CA LEU A 7 -0.23 -10.82 -14.75
C LEU A 7 0.90 -10.45 -15.73
N GLN A 8 1.95 -9.76 -15.27
CA GLN A 8 3.08 -9.31 -16.09
C GLN A 8 2.64 -8.40 -17.27
N VAL A 9 1.64 -7.56 -17.05
CA VAL A 9 1.11 -6.61 -18.04
C VAL A 9 1.19 -5.17 -17.49
N PRO A 10 1.25 -4.14 -18.36
CA PRO A 10 1.17 -2.75 -17.90
C PRO A 10 -0.25 -2.40 -17.40
N GLU A 11 -0.36 -1.38 -16.55
CA GLU A 11 -1.65 -0.83 -16.09
C GLU A 11 -2.54 -0.34 -17.26
N THR A 12 -1.92 0.00 -18.39
CA THR A 12 -2.59 0.42 -19.63
C THR A 12 -3.11 -0.75 -20.49
N ALA A 13 -2.91 -2.00 -20.06
CA ALA A 13 -3.30 -3.17 -20.82
C ALA A 13 -4.83 -3.22 -21.05
N SER A 14 -5.22 -3.57 -22.27
CA SER A 14 -6.60 -3.84 -22.64
C SER A 14 -7.13 -5.12 -21.97
N ALA A 15 -8.45 -5.27 -21.94
CA ALA A 15 -9.09 -6.49 -21.42
C ALA A 15 -8.62 -7.75 -22.18
N ASP A 16 -8.36 -7.62 -23.48
CA ASP A 16 -7.85 -8.72 -24.31
C ASP A 16 -6.41 -9.10 -23.95
N GLU A 17 -5.55 -8.13 -23.68
CA GLU A 17 -4.16 -8.38 -23.23
C GLU A 17 -4.13 -9.05 -21.86
N ILE A 18 -4.96 -8.57 -20.92
CA ILE A 18 -5.12 -9.16 -19.58
C ILE A 18 -5.58 -10.62 -19.70
N ARG A 19 -6.56 -10.89 -20.56
CA ARG A 19 -7.06 -12.25 -20.80
C ARG A 19 -5.99 -13.16 -21.40
N ARG A 20 -5.23 -12.68 -22.39
CA ARG A 20 -4.16 -13.47 -23.01
C ARG A 20 -3.04 -13.78 -22.02
N ALA A 21 -2.63 -12.80 -21.22
CA ALA A 21 -1.60 -12.98 -20.21
C ALA A 21 -2.00 -14.05 -19.17
N PHE A 22 -3.25 -14.03 -18.70
CA PHE A 22 -3.75 -15.07 -17.79
C PHE A 22 -3.74 -16.46 -18.45
N GLN A 23 -4.15 -16.57 -19.71
CA GLN A 23 -4.12 -17.84 -20.44
C GLN A 23 -2.69 -18.38 -20.59
N ASP A 24 -1.73 -17.53 -20.93
CA ASP A 24 -0.32 -17.92 -21.05
C ASP A 24 0.26 -18.39 -19.72
N ILE A 25 -0.07 -17.71 -18.62
CA ILE A 25 0.35 -18.12 -17.26
C ILE A 25 -0.30 -19.46 -16.90
N ALA A 26 -1.60 -19.63 -17.13
CA ALA A 26 -2.31 -20.88 -16.85
C ALA A 26 -1.72 -22.08 -17.63
N LEU A 27 -1.31 -21.86 -18.89
CA LEU A 27 -0.66 -22.89 -19.71
C LEU A 27 0.74 -23.27 -19.22
N ARG A 28 1.50 -22.29 -18.70
CA ARG A 28 2.84 -22.51 -18.13
C ARG A 28 2.78 -23.16 -16.75
N CYS A 29 1.77 -22.82 -15.96
CA CYS A 29 1.55 -23.35 -14.62
C CYS A 29 0.72 -24.63 -14.57
N HIS A 30 0.35 -25.21 -15.72
CA HIS A 30 -0.46 -26.42 -15.76
C HIS A 30 0.27 -27.59 -15.06
N PRO A 31 -0.41 -28.35 -14.17
CA PRO A 31 0.22 -29.39 -13.34
C PRO A 31 0.92 -30.49 -14.15
N ASP A 32 0.47 -30.72 -15.38
CA ASP A 32 1.09 -31.67 -16.33
C ASP A 32 2.48 -31.24 -16.83
N LYS A 33 2.78 -29.93 -16.80
CA LYS A 33 4.06 -29.38 -17.29
C LYS A 33 5.00 -28.90 -16.18
N ALA A 34 4.44 -28.49 -15.04
CA ALA A 34 5.18 -27.80 -14.00
C ALA A 34 5.85 -28.71 -12.97
N GLY A 35 5.44 -29.98 -12.86
CA GLY A 35 5.78 -30.77 -11.68
C GLY A 35 5.17 -30.15 -10.41
N ALA A 36 5.25 -30.83 -9.27
CA ALA A 36 4.70 -30.32 -8.01
C ALA A 36 5.59 -29.23 -7.39
N ASP A 37 5.79 -28.12 -8.11
CA ASP A 37 6.56 -26.97 -7.67
C ASP A 37 5.63 -25.96 -6.97
N GLU A 38 5.92 -25.68 -5.69
CA GLU A 38 5.15 -24.75 -4.86
C GLU A 38 5.20 -23.31 -5.41
N ASP A 39 6.30 -22.92 -6.04
CA ASP A 39 6.44 -21.58 -6.64
C ASP A 39 5.51 -21.41 -7.84
N VAL A 40 5.24 -22.49 -8.59
CA VAL A 40 4.32 -22.47 -9.73
C VAL A 40 2.88 -22.35 -9.26
N ALA A 41 2.52 -23.05 -8.18
CA ALA A 41 1.20 -22.94 -7.56
C ALA A 41 0.95 -21.53 -7.02
N ALA A 42 1.93 -20.95 -6.31
CA ALA A 42 1.83 -19.59 -5.79
C ALA A 42 1.67 -18.54 -6.91
N ARG A 43 2.44 -18.66 -8.01
CA ARG A 43 2.30 -17.79 -9.18
C ARG A 43 0.93 -17.89 -9.85
N PHE A 44 0.40 -19.11 -9.98
CA PHE A 44 -0.92 -19.33 -10.56
C PHE A 44 -2.03 -18.70 -9.70
N LEU A 45 -1.98 -18.90 -8.37
CA LEU A 45 -2.93 -18.30 -7.43
C LEU A 45 -2.89 -16.77 -7.49
N SER A 46 -1.70 -16.18 -7.51
CA SER A 46 -1.53 -14.73 -7.64
C SER A 46 -2.11 -14.19 -8.96
N ALA A 47 -1.82 -14.88 -10.08
CA ALA A 47 -2.36 -14.51 -11.39
C ALA A 47 -3.89 -14.68 -11.46
N GLN A 48 -4.45 -15.71 -10.82
CA GLN A 48 -5.89 -15.93 -10.75
C GLN A 48 -6.58 -14.79 -9.99
N ALA A 49 -6.11 -14.46 -8.78
CA ALA A 49 -6.66 -13.37 -7.99
C ALA A 49 -6.61 -12.03 -8.74
N ALA A 50 -5.49 -11.76 -9.43
CA ALA A 50 -5.35 -10.58 -10.27
C ALA A 50 -6.34 -10.57 -11.44
N TYR A 51 -6.50 -11.69 -12.15
CA TYR A 51 -7.42 -11.79 -13.27
C TYR A 51 -8.88 -11.62 -12.83
N GLU A 52 -9.28 -12.14 -11.67
CA GLU A 52 -10.64 -11.99 -11.13
C GLU A 52 -11.04 -10.54 -10.90
N VAL A 53 -10.08 -9.69 -10.50
CA VAL A 53 -10.29 -8.24 -10.34
C VAL A 53 -10.25 -7.52 -11.68
N LEU A 54 -9.24 -7.81 -12.52
CA LEU A 54 -8.97 -7.04 -13.73
C LEU A 54 -9.85 -7.38 -14.93
N ARG A 55 -10.50 -8.55 -14.94
CA ARG A 55 -11.40 -8.98 -16.02
C ARG A 55 -12.75 -8.26 -16.04
N ASP A 56 -13.18 -7.76 -14.89
CA ASP A 56 -14.46 -7.08 -14.71
C ASP A 56 -14.23 -5.57 -14.71
N ALA A 57 -14.99 -4.85 -15.54
CA ALA A 57 -14.76 -3.43 -15.77
C ALA A 57 -14.99 -2.59 -14.51
N ASP A 58 -16.01 -2.93 -13.71
CA ASP A 58 -16.36 -2.19 -12.50
C ASP A 58 -15.34 -2.45 -11.38
N ARG A 59 -14.94 -3.72 -11.19
CA ARG A 59 -13.90 -4.11 -10.23
C ARG A 59 -12.55 -3.52 -10.60
N ARG A 60 -12.19 -3.54 -11.89
CA ARG A 60 -10.97 -2.89 -12.39
C ARG A 60 -11.00 -1.39 -12.15
N ALA A 61 -12.13 -0.71 -12.42
CA ALA A 61 -12.25 0.72 -12.18
C ALA A 61 -12.12 1.08 -10.69
N ALA A 62 -12.70 0.26 -9.80
CA ALA A 62 -12.54 0.42 -8.36
C ALA A 62 -11.08 0.24 -7.92
N TYR A 63 -10.42 -0.82 -8.39
CA TYR A 63 -9.01 -1.10 -8.14
C TYR A 63 -8.10 0.04 -8.67
N ASP A 64 -8.32 0.50 -9.89
CA ASP A 64 -7.54 1.59 -10.48
C ASP A 64 -7.74 2.91 -9.71
N LYS A 65 -8.93 3.15 -9.15
CA LYS A 65 -9.20 4.31 -8.30
C LYS A 65 -8.46 4.22 -6.97
N GLU A 66 -8.43 3.04 -6.35
CA GLU A 66 -7.68 2.78 -5.13
C GLU A 66 -6.18 2.98 -5.37
N LEU A 67 -5.63 2.35 -6.41
CA LEU A 67 -4.22 2.46 -6.80
C LEU A 67 -3.80 3.92 -7.07
N ARG A 68 -4.67 4.71 -7.72
CA ARG A 68 -4.42 6.16 -7.91
C ARG A 68 -4.47 6.95 -6.60
N SER A 69 -5.29 6.52 -5.65
CA SER A 69 -5.43 7.17 -4.35
C SER A 69 -4.24 6.84 -3.44
N GLU A 70 -3.78 5.58 -3.48
CA GLU A 70 -2.55 5.12 -2.83
C GLU A 70 -1.33 5.86 -3.37
N ARG A 71 -1.14 5.90 -4.69
CA ARG A 71 -0.03 6.64 -5.32
C ARG A 71 -0.05 8.13 -4.95
N ARG A 72 -1.24 8.74 -4.87
CA ARG A 72 -1.37 10.13 -4.40
C ARG A 72 -0.97 10.31 -2.94
N ARG A 73 -1.22 9.33 -2.07
CA ARG A 73 -0.76 9.35 -0.68
C ARG A 73 0.77 9.21 -0.59
N GLU A 74 1.37 8.39 -1.46
CA GLU A 74 2.82 8.23 -1.53
C GLU A 74 3.52 9.48 -2.08
N ASP A 75 2.88 10.19 -3.03
CA ASP A 75 3.38 11.43 -3.64
C ASP A 75 3.16 12.69 -2.79
N VAL A 76 2.73 12.57 -1.53
CA VAL A 76 2.63 13.73 -0.64
C VAL A 76 4.03 14.27 -0.38
N ALA A 77 4.22 15.57 -0.60
CA ALA A 77 5.49 16.24 -0.29
C ALA A 77 5.74 16.20 1.22
N VAL A 78 6.54 15.23 1.65
CA VAL A 78 6.99 15.08 3.02
C VAL A 78 7.97 16.20 3.32
N SER A 79 7.63 17.02 4.31
CA SER A 79 8.46 18.13 4.77
C SER A 79 9.61 17.67 5.66
N ASP A 80 9.42 16.58 6.39
CA ASP A 80 10.42 16.00 7.30
C ASP A 80 10.11 14.53 7.58
N GLU A 81 11.14 13.76 7.91
CA GLU A 81 11.01 12.38 8.39
C GLU A 81 11.52 12.33 9.83
N LEU A 82 10.72 11.79 10.75
CA LEU A 82 10.98 11.81 12.19
C LEU A 82 10.83 10.42 12.77
N ASP A 83 11.61 10.10 13.79
CA ASP A 83 11.41 8.89 14.58
C ASP A 83 10.45 9.19 15.75
N LEU A 84 9.47 8.30 15.98
CA LEU A 84 8.46 8.45 17.04
C LEU A 84 9.11 8.58 18.43
N ASP A 85 10.22 7.88 18.63
CA ASP A 85 11.00 7.88 19.88
C ASP A 85 11.66 9.24 20.18
N GLU A 86 11.83 10.10 19.16
CA GLU A 86 12.37 11.44 19.30
C GLU A 86 11.29 12.51 19.54
N MET A 87 10.01 12.13 19.43
CA MET A 87 8.89 13.03 19.65
C MET A 87 8.58 13.21 21.14
N ASP A 88 7.98 14.34 21.49
CA ASP A 88 7.56 14.61 22.86
C ASP A 88 6.33 13.75 23.21
N GLU A 89 6.52 12.75 24.06
CA GLU A 89 5.45 11.88 24.56
C GLU A 89 4.64 12.56 25.67
N ALA A 90 3.31 12.50 25.57
CA ALA A 90 2.37 12.89 26.60
C ALA A 90 1.28 11.83 26.76
N VAL A 91 0.67 11.78 27.95
CA VAL A 91 -0.48 10.90 28.21
C VAL A 91 -1.74 11.75 28.29
N GLU A 92 -2.66 11.55 27.35
CA GLU A 92 -3.94 12.24 27.30
C GLU A 92 -5.08 11.24 27.33
N GLY A 93 -5.99 11.38 28.31
CA GLY A 93 -7.12 10.48 28.46
C GLY A 93 -6.74 9.01 28.73
N GLY A 94 -5.48 8.73 29.09
CA GLY A 94 -4.96 7.38 29.33
C GLY A 94 -4.35 6.69 28.11
N ALA A 95 -4.21 7.39 26.97
CA ALA A 95 -3.49 6.93 25.79
C ALA A 95 -2.22 7.76 25.58
N ALA A 96 -1.18 7.14 25.02
CA ALA A 96 0.03 7.87 24.63
C ALA A 96 -0.22 8.69 23.37
N VAL A 97 0.26 9.93 23.39
CA VAL A 97 0.19 10.91 22.31
C VAL A 97 1.56 11.52 22.12
N TRP A 98 2.11 11.41 20.92
CA TRP A 98 3.41 11.98 20.56
C TRP A 98 3.21 13.25 19.76
N ARG A 99 3.99 14.28 20.09
CA ARG A 99 3.93 15.58 19.43
C ARG A 99 5.29 16.02 18.92
N SER A 100 5.29 16.65 17.75
CA SER A 100 6.47 17.32 17.19
C SER A 100 6.10 18.69 16.66
N PRO A 101 6.91 19.74 16.90
CA PRO A 101 6.60 21.08 16.44
C PRO A 101 6.65 21.19 14.91
N CYS A 102 5.67 21.85 14.33
CA CYS A 102 5.63 22.23 12.92
C CYS A 102 6.19 23.64 12.73
N ARG A 103 6.83 23.90 11.59
CA ARG A 103 7.43 25.21 11.27
C ARG A 103 6.40 26.36 11.19
N CYS A 104 5.11 26.07 11.09
CA CYS A 104 4.05 27.09 11.14
C CYS A 104 3.70 27.54 12.57
N GLY A 105 4.17 26.85 13.61
CA GLY A 105 3.88 27.13 15.01
C GLY A 105 2.85 26.19 15.66
N ASP A 106 2.17 25.35 14.87
CA ASP A 106 1.37 24.22 15.38
C ASP A 106 2.21 22.95 15.54
N CYS A 107 1.59 21.80 15.79
CA CYS A 107 2.28 20.51 15.93
C CYS A 107 1.75 19.45 14.97
N PHE A 108 2.59 18.43 14.75
CA PHE A 108 2.18 17.12 14.29
C PHE A 108 1.85 16.28 15.52
N GLU A 109 0.73 15.56 15.47
CA GLU A 109 0.24 14.75 16.58
C GLU A 109 0.00 13.31 16.09
N VAL A 110 0.48 12.35 16.86
CA VAL A 110 0.30 10.91 16.62
C VAL A 110 -0.28 10.33 17.90
N ALA A 111 -1.42 9.65 17.83
CA ALA A 111 -1.94 8.89 18.96
C ALA A 111 -1.53 7.42 18.87
N GLU A 112 -1.50 6.74 20.01
CA GLU A 112 -1.25 5.29 20.07
C GLU A 112 -2.24 4.50 19.20
N SER A 113 -3.47 4.98 19.05
CA SER A 113 -4.49 4.37 18.19
C SER A 113 -4.19 4.46 16.68
N ASP A 114 -3.30 5.37 16.26
CA ASP A 114 -2.92 5.53 14.86
C ASP A 114 -1.79 4.59 14.43
N LEU A 115 -1.08 3.99 15.41
CA LEU A 115 0.04 3.08 15.16
C LEU A 115 -0.49 1.70 14.78
N GLN A 116 -0.23 1.29 13.54
CA GLN A 116 -0.60 -0.03 13.03
C GLN A 116 0.55 -1.02 13.21
N PRO A 117 0.29 -2.26 13.69
CA PRO A 117 1.33 -3.25 13.99
C PRO A 117 2.05 -3.80 12.76
N ASP A 118 1.42 -3.72 11.59
CA ASP A 118 1.96 -4.17 10.30
C ASP A 118 2.61 -3.06 9.47
N ALA A 119 2.63 -1.83 9.99
CA ALA A 119 3.27 -0.68 9.34
C ALA A 119 4.49 -0.20 10.13
N SER A 120 5.49 0.29 9.40
CA SER A 120 6.74 0.84 9.96
C SER A 120 6.82 2.36 9.90
N ASN A 121 5.80 2.99 9.31
CA ASN A 121 5.70 4.44 9.22
C ASN A 121 4.25 4.89 9.06
N LEU A 122 4.01 6.14 9.44
CA LEU A 122 2.72 6.82 9.30
C LEU A 122 2.96 8.22 8.71
N LEU A 123 2.09 8.63 7.78
CA LEU A 123 2.09 9.99 7.24
C LEU A 123 1.13 10.87 8.03
N VAL A 124 1.64 11.92 8.67
CA VAL A 124 0.86 12.82 9.54
C VAL A 124 0.82 14.22 8.95
N GLN A 125 -0.38 14.78 8.84
CA GLN A 125 -0.58 16.16 8.43
C GLN A 125 -0.57 17.09 9.65
N CYS A 126 0.03 18.27 9.52
CA CYS A 126 -0.15 19.32 10.52
C CYS A 126 -1.62 19.76 10.59
N GLY A 127 -2.16 19.95 11.79
CA GLY A 127 -3.56 20.37 11.98
C GLY A 127 -3.94 21.75 11.44
N SER A 128 -2.94 22.57 11.06
CA SER A 128 -3.12 23.99 10.74
C SER A 128 -2.48 24.43 9.42
N CYS A 129 -1.70 23.55 8.78
CA CYS A 129 -1.11 23.84 7.47
C CYS A 129 -1.16 22.62 6.54
N SER A 130 -0.57 22.75 5.35
CA SER A 130 -0.49 21.68 4.35
C SER A 130 0.80 20.85 4.42
N LEU A 131 1.60 21.02 5.49
CA LEU A 131 2.80 20.23 5.68
C LEU A 131 2.45 18.84 6.18
N TYR A 132 3.19 17.86 5.68
CA TYR A 132 3.13 16.47 6.11
C TYR A 132 4.50 16.03 6.58
N VAL A 133 4.55 15.16 7.58
CA VAL A 133 5.77 14.47 8.02
C VAL A 133 5.55 12.98 7.96
N ARG A 134 6.63 12.23 7.74
CA ARG A 134 6.63 10.78 7.86
C ARG A 134 7.21 10.40 9.20
N ILE A 135 6.42 9.73 10.03
CA ILE A 135 6.84 9.27 11.35
C ILE A 135 7.20 7.80 11.25
N HIS A 136 8.45 7.45 11.56
CA HIS A 136 8.93 6.08 11.66
C HIS A 136 8.75 5.56 13.09
N TYR A 137 8.27 4.33 13.22
CA TYR A 137 8.05 3.71 14.52
C TYR A 137 8.22 2.20 14.45
N THR A 138 8.45 1.60 15.61
CA THR A 138 8.46 0.16 15.78
C THR A 138 7.44 -0.22 16.85
N VAL A 139 6.44 -1.01 16.48
CA VAL A 139 5.54 -1.62 17.47
C VAL A 139 6.24 -2.88 17.99
N ALA A 140 6.53 -2.90 19.29
CA ALA A 140 7.15 -4.03 19.98
C ALA A 140 6.15 -5.13 20.32
#